data_AF-A0A1Y1WRG8-F1
#
_entry.id   AF-A0A1Y1WRG8-F1
#
_cell.length_a   1.000
_cell.length_b   1.000
_cell.length_c   1.000
_cell.angle_alpha   90.00
_cell.angle_beta   90.00
_cell.angle_gamma   90.00
#
_symmetry.space_group_name_H-M   'P 1'
#
loop_
_entity.id
_entity.type
_entity.pdbx_description
1 polymer ?
#
loop_
_entity_poly.entity_id
_entity_poly.type
_entity_poly.pdbx_seq_one_letter_code
_entity_poly.pdbx_strand_id
1 'polypeptide(L)'
;MPSLSIPLLPFSLEPYEVDQLATKLCVSHPDILRIMTAGDIVFLWSNRRRLLGVFDFDGTLAGLGGSLTESRKDFLRALNHQFPICINSAQALGYLLENAGRDVFAAISSECGVEILGIDGQVSSSNTPDYSLYLLEMRNYLRLRGWGKLRVNEKVAGFAVDLRDVSPQVYAAVCGKVTELASDSDFRCVPTPGYVDLCLVSENKGKALDTLKKQFPD
;
A
#
# COMPACT_ATOMS: atom_id res chain seq x y z
N MET A 1 8.09 -32.67 -8.94
CA MET A 1 8.84 -31.50 -8.46
C MET A 1 8.68 -31.43 -6.95
N PRO A 2 9.75 -31.24 -6.16
CA PRO A 2 9.57 -30.93 -4.75
C PRO A 2 8.94 -29.53 -4.63
N SER A 3 7.92 -29.40 -3.78
CA SER A 3 7.23 -28.15 -3.46
C SER A 3 8.23 -27.17 -2.82
N LEU A 4 8.38 -25.98 -3.41
CA LEU A 4 9.15 -24.89 -2.81
C LEU A 4 8.30 -24.26 -1.70
N SER A 5 8.49 -24.70 -0.45
CA SER A 5 7.87 -24.09 0.71
C SER A 5 8.66 -22.83 1.07
N ILE A 6 8.24 -21.67 0.59
CA ILE A 6 8.81 -20.38 1.03
C ILE A 6 8.36 -20.16 2.47
N PRO A 7 9.27 -20.03 3.46
CA PRO A 7 8.88 -19.70 4.81
C PRO A 7 8.24 -18.31 4.81
N LEU A 8 7.00 -18.20 5.31
CA LEU A 8 6.42 -16.90 5.61
C LEU A 8 7.30 -16.23 6.67
N LEU A 9 7.80 -15.06 6.32
CA LEU A 9 8.66 -14.26 7.18
C LEU A 9 7.88 -13.74 8.39
N PRO A 10 8.33 -13.99 9.64
CA PRO A 10 7.70 -13.37 10.80
C PRO A 10 7.91 -11.85 10.77
N PHE A 11 6.88 -11.11 11.17
CA PHE A 11 6.75 -9.65 11.11
C PHE A 11 7.69 -8.85 12.05
N SER A 12 8.79 -9.41 12.54
CA SER A 12 9.72 -8.69 13.42
C SER A 12 11.18 -9.05 13.18
N LEU A 13 11.64 -8.98 11.94
CA LEU A 13 13.07 -9.05 11.66
C LEU A 13 13.65 -7.65 11.70
N GLU A 14 14.67 -7.46 12.54
CA GLU A 14 15.49 -6.25 12.46
C GLU A 14 16.21 -6.20 11.10
N PRO A 15 16.59 -5.01 10.59
CA PRO A 15 17.20 -4.88 9.26
C PRO A 15 18.38 -5.84 9.02
N TYR A 16 19.20 -6.08 10.05
CA TYR A 16 20.32 -7.01 9.97
C TYR A 16 19.90 -8.48 9.85
N GLU A 17 18.75 -8.86 10.42
CA GLU A 17 18.20 -10.22 10.38
C GLU A 17 17.56 -10.50 9.02
N VAL A 18 16.94 -9.47 8.41
CA VAL A 18 16.49 -9.52 7.03
C VAL A 18 17.68 -9.75 6.10
N ASP A 19 18.80 -9.04 6.29
CA ASP A 19 20.02 -9.21 5.48
C ASP A 19 20.68 -10.59 5.68
N GLN A 20 20.65 -11.15 6.89
CA GLN A 20 21.14 -12.50 7.14
C GLN A 20 20.25 -13.57 6.51
N LEU A 21 18.93 -13.42 6.61
CA LEU A 21 17.99 -14.35 5.99
C LEU A 21 18.03 -14.24 4.47
N ALA A 22 18.08 -13.03 3.95
CA ALA A 22 18.33 -12.71 2.56
C ALA A 22 19.54 -13.48 2.02
N THR A 23 20.66 -13.37 2.73
CA THR A 23 21.91 -14.05 2.39
C THR A 23 21.74 -15.57 2.44
N LYS A 24 21.10 -16.12 3.49
CA LYS A 24 20.83 -17.56 3.58
C LYS A 24 19.94 -18.07 2.44
N LEU A 25 18.89 -17.33 2.08
CA LEU A 25 18.00 -17.67 0.97
C LEU A 25 18.73 -17.62 -0.38
N CYS A 26 19.59 -16.63 -0.61
CA CYS A 26 20.41 -16.54 -1.83
C CYS A 26 21.44 -17.68 -1.95
N VAL A 27 21.99 -18.14 -0.82
CA VAL A 27 22.95 -19.26 -0.79
C VAL A 27 22.24 -20.61 -0.99
N SER A 28 21.08 -20.81 -0.37
CA SER A 28 20.32 -22.06 -0.47
C SER A 28 19.50 -22.18 -1.76
N HIS A 29 19.21 -21.05 -2.41
CA HIS A 29 18.54 -20.99 -3.70
C HIS A 29 19.39 -20.13 -4.65
N PRO A 30 20.34 -20.74 -5.40
CA PRO A 30 21.22 -20.00 -6.32
C PRO A 30 20.46 -19.28 -7.45
N ASP A 31 19.16 -19.57 -7.57
CA ASP A 31 18.23 -18.89 -8.44
C ASP A 31 17.61 -17.63 -7.81
N ILE A 32 18.01 -17.19 -6.61
CA ILE A 32 17.62 -15.92 -5.96
C ILE A 32 18.84 -14.99 -5.87
N LEU A 33 18.89 -13.93 -6.68
CA LEU A 33 19.90 -12.89 -6.66
C LEU A 33 19.35 -11.78 -5.77
N ARG A 34 19.80 -11.82 -4.51
CA ARG A 34 19.90 -10.68 -3.60
C ARG A 34 18.58 -10.01 -3.19
N ILE A 35 18.20 -10.23 -1.93
CA ILE A 35 17.31 -9.32 -1.20
C ILE A 35 18.18 -8.12 -0.76
N MET A 36 17.79 -6.92 -1.18
CA MET A 36 18.40 -5.68 -0.70
C MET A 36 17.37 -4.93 0.15
N THR A 37 17.69 -4.69 1.41
CA THR A 37 16.91 -3.79 2.24
C THR A 37 17.41 -2.35 2.03
N ALA A 38 16.54 -1.48 1.54
CA ALA A 38 16.78 -0.04 1.46
C ALA A 38 15.49 0.67 1.92
N GLY A 39 15.10 0.43 3.17
CA GLY A 39 13.74 0.67 3.65
C GLY A 39 12.77 -0.34 3.03
N ASP A 40 12.08 -1.12 3.85
CA ASP A 40 10.88 -1.97 3.64
C ASP A 40 10.66 -2.75 2.31
N ILE A 41 11.62 -2.81 1.40
CA ILE A 41 11.50 -3.46 0.09
C ILE A 41 12.15 -4.85 0.15
N VAL A 42 11.38 -5.87 -0.24
CA VAL A 42 11.86 -7.26 -0.40
C VAL A 42 11.84 -7.62 -1.88
N PHE A 43 13.01 -7.96 -2.43
CA PHE A 43 13.15 -8.49 -3.80
C PHE A 43 13.29 -10.01 -3.78
N LEU A 44 12.48 -10.72 -4.57
CA LEU A 44 12.62 -12.17 -4.80
C LEU A 44 12.94 -12.39 -6.28
N TRP A 45 14.11 -12.93 -6.59
CA TRP A 45 14.57 -13.25 -7.96
C TRP A 45 14.37 -14.76 -8.25
N SER A 46 14.08 -15.14 -9.50
CA SER A 46 14.07 -16.55 -9.94
C SER A 46 14.56 -16.66 -11.38
N ASN A 47 15.61 -17.45 -11.63
CA ASN A 47 16.19 -17.70 -12.95
C ASN A 47 15.26 -18.36 -13.99
N ARG A 48 14.03 -18.75 -13.62
CA ARG A 48 13.16 -19.57 -14.48
C ARG A 48 11.75 -19.03 -14.69
N ARG A 49 11.43 -17.81 -14.21
CA ARG A 49 10.10 -17.20 -14.35
C ARG A 49 10.19 -15.69 -14.53
N ARG A 50 9.21 -15.09 -15.22
CA ARG A 50 9.04 -13.63 -15.30
C ARG A 50 8.93 -13.05 -13.88
N LEU A 51 9.62 -11.93 -13.65
CA LEU A 51 9.62 -11.21 -12.39
C LEU A 51 8.53 -10.15 -12.39
N LEU A 52 7.88 -9.96 -11.24
CA LEU A 52 6.97 -8.87 -10.98
C LEU A 52 7.37 -8.22 -9.65
N GLY A 53 7.83 -6.97 -9.69
CA GLY A 53 8.09 -6.19 -8.48
C GLY A 53 6.79 -5.55 -7.99
N VAL A 54 6.45 -5.70 -6.71
CA VAL A 54 5.28 -5.03 -6.13
C VAL A 54 5.71 -4.28 -4.88
N PHE A 55 5.50 -2.98 -4.88
CA PHE A 55 5.99 -2.07 -3.85
C PHE A 55 4.82 -1.42 -3.11
N ASP A 56 4.95 -1.28 -1.79
CA ASP A 56 4.17 -0.26 -1.09
C ASP A 56 4.74 1.14 -1.38
N PHE A 57 3.97 2.20 -1.12
CA PHE A 57 4.38 3.56 -1.43
C PHE A 57 4.94 4.31 -0.21
N ASP A 58 4.08 4.71 0.73
CA ASP A 58 4.51 5.46 1.92
C ASP A 58 5.32 4.59 2.87
N GLY A 59 6.38 5.14 3.44
CA GLY A 59 7.34 4.42 4.30
C GLY A 59 8.31 3.53 3.54
N THR A 60 7.96 3.10 2.32
CA THR A 60 8.75 2.18 1.50
C THR A 60 9.49 2.89 0.37
N LEU A 61 8.77 3.48 -0.59
CA LEU A 61 9.36 4.20 -1.72
C LEU A 61 9.52 5.70 -1.44
N ALA A 62 8.61 6.28 -0.67
CA ALA A 62 8.59 7.67 -0.24
C ALA A 62 8.46 7.77 1.28
N GLY A 63 8.87 8.91 1.86
CA GLY A 63 8.50 9.22 3.24
C GLY A 63 6.98 9.36 3.39
N LEU A 64 6.46 9.32 4.62
CA LEU A 64 5.02 9.43 4.88
C LEU A 64 4.43 10.72 4.29
N GLY A 65 3.54 10.60 3.30
CA GLY A 65 2.95 11.75 2.61
C GLY A 65 3.93 12.49 1.70
N GLY A 66 5.02 11.84 1.28
CA GLY A 66 6.05 12.40 0.42
C GLY A 66 5.95 11.98 -1.05
N SER A 67 6.75 12.64 -1.89
CA SER A 67 6.88 12.34 -3.32
C SER A 67 8.17 11.59 -3.62
N LEU A 68 8.20 10.86 -4.74
CA LEU A 68 9.45 10.30 -5.25
C LEU A 68 10.34 11.42 -5.78
N THR A 69 11.63 11.37 -5.43
CA THR A 69 12.63 12.23 -6.08
C THR A 69 12.84 11.78 -7.53
N GLU A 70 13.28 12.69 -8.41
CA GLU A 70 13.54 12.34 -9.81
C GLU A 70 14.57 11.20 -9.95
N SER A 71 15.64 11.23 -9.13
CA SER A 71 16.62 10.13 -9.10
C SER A 71 15.98 8.77 -8.72
N ARG A 72 15.00 8.75 -7.81
CA ARG A 72 14.26 7.53 -7.46
C ARG A 72 13.35 7.09 -8.60
N LYS A 73 12.66 8.03 -9.27
CA LYS A 73 11.83 7.73 -10.45
C LYS A 73 12.67 7.14 -11.58
N ASP A 74 13.83 7.72 -11.87
CA ASP A 74 14.75 7.23 -12.92
C ASP A 74 15.23 5.80 -12.63
N PHE A 75 15.59 5.51 -11.37
CA PHE A 75 15.93 4.15 -10.95
C PHE A 75 14.76 3.17 -11.15
N LEU A 76 13.56 3.55 -10.73
CA LEU A 76 12.37 2.70 -10.84
C LEU A 76 11.93 2.51 -12.30
N ARG A 77 12.05 3.53 -13.16
CA ARG A 77 11.85 3.40 -14.62
C ARG A 77 12.83 2.40 -15.21
N ALA A 78 14.12 2.54 -14.91
CA ALA A 78 15.16 1.61 -15.37
C ALA A 78 14.89 0.17 -14.89
N LEU A 79 14.34 0.02 -13.68
CA LEU A 79 13.92 -1.27 -13.16
C LEU A 79 12.69 -1.83 -13.89
N ASN A 80 11.67 -0.99 -14.13
CA ASN A 80 10.45 -1.34 -14.86
C ASN A 80 10.75 -1.82 -16.29
N HIS A 81 11.81 -1.29 -16.91
CA HIS A 81 12.29 -1.74 -18.22
C HIS A 81 12.87 -3.16 -18.20
N GLN A 82 13.40 -3.64 -17.07
CA GLN A 82 13.96 -4.99 -16.94
C GLN A 82 12.87 -6.01 -16.60
N PHE A 83 11.96 -5.63 -15.71
CA PHE A 83 10.78 -6.42 -15.37
C PHE A 83 9.66 -5.49 -14.87
N PRO A 84 8.38 -5.86 -15.07
CA PRO A 84 7.28 -5.02 -14.63
C PRO A 84 7.33 -4.76 -13.12
N ILE A 85 7.14 -3.50 -12.75
CA ILE A 85 6.96 -3.10 -11.35
C ILE A 85 5.60 -2.43 -11.15
N CYS A 86 4.98 -2.68 -10.00
CA CYS A 86 3.68 -2.16 -9.63
C CYS A 86 3.70 -1.50 -8.26
N ILE A 87 2.80 -0.54 -8.04
CA ILE A 87 2.46 -0.04 -6.71
C ILE A 87 1.26 -0.83 -6.16
N ASN A 88 1.27 -1.14 -4.86
CA ASN A 88 0.12 -1.62 -4.11
C ASN A 88 -0.01 -0.87 -2.79
N SER A 89 -0.75 0.24 -2.82
CA SER A 89 -0.79 1.24 -1.75
C SER A 89 -2.19 1.42 -1.17
N ALA A 90 -2.26 1.94 0.04
CA ALA A 90 -3.50 2.42 0.67
C ALA A 90 -3.88 3.85 0.21
N GLN A 91 -3.00 4.54 -0.52
CA GLN A 91 -3.23 5.89 -1.02
C GLN A 91 -4.20 5.90 -2.20
N ALA A 92 -4.86 7.05 -2.39
CA ALA A 92 -5.71 7.31 -3.54
C ALA A 92 -4.91 7.32 -4.85
N LEU A 93 -5.55 6.93 -5.96
CA LEU A 93 -4.86 6.83 -7.26
C LEU A 93 -4.30 8.18 -7.72
N GLY A 94 -5.06 9.27 -7.57
CA GLY A 94 -4.62 10.61 -7.93
C GLY A 94 -3.35 11.04 -7.21
N TYR A 95 -3.25 10.73 -5.90
CA TYR A 95 -2.05 11.00 -5.11
C TYR A 95 -0.84 10.23 -5.65
N LEU A 96 -1.01 8.93 -5.97
CA LEU A 96 0.08 8.11 -6.51
C LEU A 96 0.53 8.61 -7.89
N LEU A 97 -0.40 9.03 -8.75
CA LEU A 97 -0.07 9.56 -10.07
C LEU A 97 0.71 10.88 -9.98
N GLU A 98 0.31 11.77 -9.08
CA GLU A 98 0.99 13.05 -8.84
C GLU A 98 2.40 12.86 -8.24
N ASN A 99 2.53 11.96 -7.27
CA ASN A 99 3.73 11.84 -6.43
C ASN A 99 4.73 10.78 -6.92
N ALA A 100 4.25 9.74 -7.58
CA ALA A 100 5.07 8.65 -8.10
C ALA A 100 5.34 8.79 -9.60
N GLY A 101 4.39 9.34 -10.36
CA GLY A 101 4.45 9.44 -11.83
C GLY A 101 3.88 8.20 -12.52
N ARG A 102 3.01 8.42 -13.53
CA ARG A 102 2.33 7.34 -14.26
C ARG A 102 3.29 6.40 -15.00
N ASP A 103 4.35 6.97 -15.54
CA ASP A 103 5.34 6.31 -16.41
C ASP A 103 6.33 5.44 -15.65
N VAL A 104 6.36 5.56 -14.32
CA VAL A 104 7.32 4.83 -13.46
C VAL A 104 6.91 3.37 -13.25
N PHE A 105 5.60 3.09 -13.21
CA PHE A 105 5.07 1.76 -12.88
C PHE A 105 4.24 1.18 -14.02
N ALA A 106 4.33 -0.14 -14.18
CA ALA A 106 3.50 -0.87 -15.13
C ALA A 106 2.02 -0.81 -14.74
N ALA A 107 1.71 -1.04 -13.46
CA ALA A 107 0.36 -0.94 -12.92
C ALA A 107 0.35 -0.35 -11.49
N ILE A 108 -0.79 0.18 -11.07
CA ILE A 108 -0.97 0.81 -9.76
C ILE A 108 -2.26 0.28 -9.14
N SER A 109 -2.16 -0.32 -7.96
CA SER A 109 -3.29 -0.59 -7.06
C SER A 109 -3.34 0.52 -6.00
N SER A 110 -4.44 1.27 -5.99
CA SER A 110 -4.75 2.30 -5.00
C SER A 110 -5.75 1.80 -3.96
N GLU A 111 -5.76 2.45 -2.80
CA GLU A 111 -6.74 2.22 -1.73
C GLU A 111 -6.92 0.73 -1.38
N CYS A 112 -5.81 -0.01 -1.33
CA CYS A 112 -5.79 -1.45 -1.07
C CYS A 112 -6.57 -2.30 -2.09
N GLY A 113 -6.60 -1.89 -3.36
CA GLY A 113 -7.20 -2.63 -4.47
C GLY A 113 -8.56 -2.15 -4.92
N VAL A 114 -9.06 -1.04 -4.36
CA VAL A 114 -10.33 -0.44 -4.76
C VAL A 114 -10.24 0.07 -6.20
N GLU A 115 -9.14 0.71 -6.57
CA GLU A 115 -8.87 1.03 -7.97
C GLU A 115 -7.57 0.37 -8.40
N ILE A 116 -7.57 -0.11 -9.63
CA ILE A 116 -6.38 -0.65 -10.29
C ILE A 116 -6.25 0.04 -11.64
N LEU A 117 -5.18 0.79 -11.79
CA LEU A 117 -4.70 1.24 -13.07
C LEU A 117 -3.85 0.14 -13.70
N GLY A 118 -4.39 -0.52 -14.72
CA GLY A 118 -3.75 -1.65 -15.38
C GLY A 118 -2.63 -1.25 -16.33
N ILE A 119 -1.95 -2.28 -16.86
CA ILE A 119 -0.87 -2.13 -17.85
C ILE A 119 -1.32 -1.51 -19.16
N ASP A 120 -2.60 -1.66 -19.49
CA ASP A 120 -3.27 -1.09 -20.66
C ASP A 120 -3.65 0.39 -20.45
N GLY A 121 -3.41 0.92 -19.24
CA GLY A 121 -3.80 2.27 -18.87
C GLY A 121 -5.27 2.45 -18.50
N GLN A 122 -6.06 1.36 -18.44
CA GLN A 122 -7.44 1.43 -17.98
C GLN A 122 -7.50 1.40 -16.46
N VAL A 123 -8.43 2.18 -15.90
CA VAL A 123 -8.75 2.15 -14.46
C VAL A 123 -9.95 1.24 -14.28
N SER A 124 -9.78 0.17 -13.50
CA SER A 124 -10.89 -0.63 -12.98
C SER A 124 -11.13 -0.25 -11.53
N SER A 125 -12.39 -0.04 -11.16
CA SER A 125 -12.79 0.24 -9.78
C SER A 125 -13.70 -0.86 -9.25
N SER A 126 -13.55 -1.21 -7.98
CA SER A 126 -14.52 -2.03 -7.26
C SER A 126 -15.83 -1.28 -7.07
N ASN A 127 -16.93 -2.02 -6.88
CA ASN A 127 -18.18 -1.43 -6.44
C ASN A 127 -18.02 -0.91 -5.01
N THR A 128 -18.18 0.39 -4.83
CA THR A 128 -18.06 1.04 -3.53
C THR A 128 -19.44 1.38 -2.98
N PRO A 129 -19.81 0.85 -1.80
CA PRO A 129 -20.93 1.37 -1.03
C PRO A 129 -20.78 2.88 -0.78
N ASP A 130 -21.91 3.60 -0.76
CA ASP A 130 -21.90 5.02 -0.41
C ASP A 130 -21.53 5.19 1.07
N TYR A 131 -20.46 5.94 1.33
CA TYR A 131 -19.94 6.25 2.66
C TYR A 131 -20.10 7.74 3.03
N SER A 132 -20.80 8.52 2.21
CA SER A 132 -20.94 9.98 2.38
C SER A 132 -21.49 10.37 3.75
N LEU A 133 -22.38 9.55 4.31
CA LEU A 133 -22.90 9.73 5.67
C LEU A 133 -21.81 9.56 6.73
N TYR A 134 -20.97 8.52 6.63
CA TYR A 134 -19.86 8.30 7.56
C TYR A 134 -18.83 9.42 7.50
N LEU A 135 -18.55 9.92 6.29
CA LEU A 135 -17.66 11.06 6.09
C LEU A 135 -18.21 12.34 6.77
N LEU A 136 -19.50 12.61 6.58
CA LEU A 136 -20.18 13.75 7.22
C LEU A 136 -20.18 13.61 8.75
N GLU A 137 -20.48 12.42 9.27
CA GLU A 137 -20.43 12.12 10.70
C GLU A 137 -19.03 12.32 11.29
N MET A 138 -18.00 11.83 10.59
CA MET A 138 -16.61 12.00 11.03
C MET A 138 -16.23 13.49 11.08
N ARG A 139 -16.54 14.26 10.02
CA ARG A 139 -16.28 15.72 9.98
C ARG A 139 -17.03 16.46 11.11
N ASN A 140 -18.28 16.09 11.38
CA ASN A 140 -19.06 16.66 12.49
C ASN A 140 -18.48 16.30 13.85
N TYR A 141 -18.09 15.04 14.06
CA TYR A 141 -17.43 14.58 15.28
C TYR A 141 -16.16 15.38 15.57
N LEU A 142 -15.28 15.54 14.57
CA LEU A 142 -14.05 16.33 14.71
C LEU A 142 -14.37 17.79 15.07
N ARG A 143 -15.35 18.40 14.41
CA ARG A 143 -15.77 19.78 14.70
C ARG A 143 -16.25 19.94 16.15
N LEU A 144 -17.13 19.04 16.62
CA LEU A 144 -17.71 19.09 17.97
C LEU A 144 -16.66 18.88 19.07
N ARG A 145 -15.59 18.12 18.79
CA ARG A 145 -14.47 17.89 19.71
C ARG A 145 -13.42 19.01 19.71
N GLY A 146 -13.59 20.06 18.88
CA GLY A 146 -12.59 21.12 18.70
C GLY A 146 -11.41 20.71 17.81
N TRP A 147 -11.50 19.59 17.10
CA TRP A 147 -10.49 19.05 16.18
C TRP A 147 -10.83 19.29 14.71
N GLY A 148 -11.69 20.26 14.41
CA GLY A 148 -12.13 20.56 13.03
C GLY A 148 -11.01 21.03 12.08
N LYS A 149 -9.79 21.27 12.59
CA LYS A 149 -8.59 21.56 11.78
C LYS A 149 -7.91 20.30 11.24
N LEU A 150 -8.24 19.12 11.77
CA LEU A 150 -7.68 17.86 11.27
C LEU A 150 -8.19 17.61 9.85
N ARG A 151 -7.28 17.19 8.97
CA ARG A 151 -7.59 16.93 7.57
C ARG A 151 -8.25 15.57 7.43
N VAL A 152 -9.40 15.53 6.78
CA VAL A 152 -10.05 14.29 6.33
C VAL A 152 -9.82 14.17 4.83
N ASN A 153 -8.96 13.24 4.44
CA ASN A 153 -8.66 12.92 3.05
C ASN A 153 -9.71 11.95 2.53
N GLU A 154 -10.55 12.44 1.64
CA GLU A 154 -11.60 11.67 0.97
C GLU A 154 -10.97 10.74 -0.08
N LYS A 155 -11.50 9.52 -0.17
CA LYS A 155 -11.02 8.44 -1.05
C LYS A 155 -12.18 7.91 -1.89
N VAL A 156 -11.94 7.00 -2.84
CA VAL A 156 -13.03 6.41 -3.63
C VAL A 156 -13.90 5.47 -2.79
N ALA A 157 -13.29 4.72 -1.88
CA ALA A 157 -13.97 3.73 -1.04
C ALA A 157 -13.84 3.97 0.47
N GLY A 158 -13.79 5.24 0.87
CA GLY A 158 -13.74 5.62 2.28
C GLY A 158 -13.01 6.93 2.52
N PHE A 159 -12.30 7.04 3.63
CA PHE A 159 -11.53 8.24 3.96
C PHE A 159 -10.39 7.93 4.91
N ALA A 160 -9.42 8.85 5.00
CA ALA A 160 -8.36 8.83 6.00
C ALA A 160 -8.39 10.12 6.82
N VAL A 161 -8.22 10.02 8.14
CA VAL A 161 -8.00 11.19 9.00
C VAL A 161 -6.51 11.33 9.25
N ASP A 162 -5.94 12.50 8.95
CA ASP A 162 -4.55 12.84 9.24
C ASP A 162 -4.37 13.18 10.72
N LEU A 163 -3.49 12.44 11.38
CA LEU A 163 -3.26 12.44 12.83
C LEU A 163 -1.76 12.48 13.15
N ARG A 164 -0.89 12.91 12.22
CA ARG A 164 0.57 12.92 12.44
C ARG A 164 1.01 13.80 13.60
N ASP A 165 0.34 14.93 13.79
CA ASP A 165 0.72 15.96 14.79
C ASP A 165 -0.22 16.00 16.00
N VAL A 166 -0.99 14.94 16.26
CA VAL A 166 -1.95 14.90 17.37
C VAL A 166 -1.42 14.08 18.55
N SER A 167 -1.98 14.30 19.73
CA SER A 167 -1.62 13.49 20.90
C SER A 167 -2.16 12.05 20.77
N PRO A 168 -1.54 11.06 21.44
CA PRO A 168 -2.04 9.68 21.44
C PRO A 168 -3.50 9.54 21.87
N GLN A 169 -3.99 10.41 22.77
CA GLN A 169 -5.39 10.40 23.20
C GLN A 169 -6.34 10.83 22.08
N VAL A 170 -5.98 11.85 21.29
CA VAL A 170 -6.76 12.28 20.12
C VAL A 170 -6.75 11.17 19.07
N TYR A 171 -5.58 10.58 18.82
CA TYR A 171 -5.45 9.45 17.89
C TYR A 171 -6.38 8.29 18.29
N ALA A 172 -6.33 7.87 19.56
CA ALA A 172 -7.17 6.78 20.07
C ALA A 172 -8.67 7.12 19.98
N ALA A 173 -9.05 8.36 20.26
CA ALA A 173 -10.44 8.81 20.16
C ALA A 173 -10.96 8.78 18.71
N VAL A 174 -10.15 9.24 17.75
CA VAL A 174 -10.50 9.20 16.33
C VAL A 174 -10.57 7.75 15.84
N CYS A 175 -9.60 6.90 16.22
CA CYS A 175 -9.62 5.46 15.91
C CYS A 175 -10.90 4.78 16.44
N GLY A 176 -11.29 5.09 17.68
CA GLY A 176 -12.54 4.62 18.26
C GLY A 176 -13.76 5.04 17.45
N LYS A 177 -13.84 6.31 17.03
CA LYS A 177 -14.97 6.79 16.22
C LYS A 177 -15.02 6.15 14.83
N VAL A 178 -13.88 5.98 14.16
CA VAL A 178 -13.85 5.28 12.86
C VAL A 178 -14.23 3.81 13.01
N THR A 179 -13.82 3.17 14.10
CA THR A 179 -14.24 1.78 14.42
C THR A 179 -15.74 1.68 14.66
N GLU A 180 -16.34 2.65 15.36
CA GLU A 180 -17.79 2.76 15.56
C GLU A 180 -18.53 2.97 14.23
N LEU A 181 -18.05 3.85 13.36
CA LEU A 181 -18.63 4.06 12.02
C LEU A 181 -18.57 2.78 11.16
N ALA A 182 -17.55 1.94 11.39
CA ALA A 182 -17.36 0.71 10.64
C ALA A 182 -18.21 -0.48 11.16
N SER A 183 -18.70 -0.45 12.40
CA SER A 183 -19.09 -1.67 13.15
C SER A 183 -20.25 -2.49 12.57
N ASP A 184 -21.07 -1.91 11.70
CA ASP A 184 -22.20 -2.59 11.06
C ASP A 184 -22.28 -2.28 9.55
N SER A 185 -21.10 -2.16 8.93
CA SER A 185 -20.96 -1.70 7.56
C SER A 185 -20.05 -2.61 6.74
N ASP A 186 -19.98 -2.37 5.43
CA ASP A 186 -19.01 -3.02 4.54
C ASP A 186 -17.56 -2.48 4.72
N PHE A 187 -17.33 -1.64 5.73
CA PHE A 187 -16.06 -0.97 6.00
C PHE A 187 -15.37 -1.52 7.25
N ARG A 188 -14.07 -1.25 7.36
CA ARG A 188 -13.22 -1.50 8.51
C ARG A 188 -12.39 -0.28 8.85
N CYS A 189 -12.09 -0.13 10.13
CA CYS A 189 -11.09 0.80 10.61
C CYS A 189 -9.68 0.19 10.45
N VAL A 190 -8.76 0.93 9.85
CA VAL A 190 -7.35 0.55 9.71
C VAL A 190 -6.49 1.63 10.35
N PRO A 191 -5.99 1.43 11.58
CA PRO A 191 -5.05 2.36 12.19
C PRO A 191 -3.67 2.22 11.54
N THR A 192 -3.05 3.34 11.14
CA THR A 192 -1.70 3.38 10.57
C THR A 192 -0.87 4.50 11.22
N PRO A 193 0.48 4.45 11.19
CA PRO A 193 1.29 5.52 11.76
C PRO A 193 0.94 6.90 11.16
N GLY A 194 0.30 7.74 11.98
CA GLY A 194 -0.11 9.09 11.59
C GLY A 194 -1.46 9.19 10.88
N TYR A 195 -2.18 8.10 10.63
CA TYR A 195 -3.52 8.14 10.04
C TYR A 195 -4.46 7.11 10.65
N VAL A 196 -5.76 7.34 10.50
CA VAL A 196 -6.78 6.31 10.69
C VAL A 196 -7.64 6.29 9.44
N ASP A 197 -7.71 5.13 8.80
CA ASP A 197 -8.46 4.92 7.57
C ASP A 197 -9.79 4.18 7.84
N LEU A 198 -10.85 4.61 7.15
CA LEU A 198 -12.03 3.81 6.88
C LEU A 198 -11.87 3.19 5.48
N CYS A 199 -11.81 1.87 5.38
CA CYS A 199 -11.59 1.14 4.12
C CYS A 199 -12.61 0.02 3.93
N LEU A 200 -12.87 -0.41 2.71
CA LEU A 200 -13.73 -1.58 2.46
C LEU A 200 -13.13 -2.88 3.02
N VAL A 201 -14.00 -3.71 3.60
CA VAL A 201 -13.65 -5.05 4.09
C VAL A 201 -13.32 -5.99 2.93
N SER A 202 -14.11 -5.90 1.85
CA SER A 202 -14.02 -6.75 0.67
C SER A 202 -12.77 -6.51 -0.19
N GLU A 203 -12.05 -5.42 0.06
CA GLU A 203 -10.79 -5.08 -0.60
C GLU A 203 -9.61 -5.19 0.37
N ASN A 204 -8.47 -5.64 -0.15
CA ASN A 204 -7.20 -5.67 0.55
C ASN A 204 -6.04 -5.84 -0.44
N LYS A 205 -4.83 -5.48 0.01
CA LYS A 205 -3.62 -5.57 -0.80
C LYS A 205 -3.35 -6.98 -1.35
N GLY A 206 -3.77 -8.04 -0.66
CA GLY A 206 -3.63 -9.43 -1.14
C GLY A 206 -4.50 -9.72 -2.35
N LYS A 207 -5.78 -9.38 -2.30
CA LYS A 207 -6.71 -9.48 -3.44
C LYS A 207 -6.27 -8.60 -4.61
N ALA A 208 -5.77 -7.41 -4.32
CA ALA A 208 -5.21 -6.51 -5.33
C ALA A 208 -3.99 -7.16 -6.02
N LEU A 209 -3.10 -7.78 -5.25
CA LEU A 209 -1.94 -8.52 -5.78
C LEU A 209 -2.37 -9.65 -6.71
N ASP A 210 -3.37 -10.44 -6.33
CA ASP A 210 -3.91 -11.50 -7.19
C ASP A 210 -4.48 -10.95 -8.50
N THR A 211 -5.10 -9.78 -8.46
CA THR A 211 -5.63 -9.10 -9.66
C THR A 211 -4.49 -8.57 -10.54
N LEU A 212 -3.49 -7.93 -9.96
CA LEU A 212 -2.30 -7.46 -10.67
C LEU A 212 -1.57 -8.62 -11.37
N LYS A 213 -1.36 -9.74 -10.67
CA LYS A 213 -0.68 -10.93 -11.24
C LYS A 213 -1.36 -11.46 -12.50
N LYS A 214 -2.70 -11.43 -12.57
CA LYS A 214 -3.45 -11.88 -13.76
C LYS A 214 -3.21 -11.01 -14.99
N GLN A 215 -2.74 -9.77 -14.83
CA GLN A 215 -2.41 -8.89 -15.95
C GLN A 215 -1.05 -9.20 -16.58
N PHE A 216 -0.23 -10.03 -15.92
CA PHE A 216 1.09 -10.43 -16.41
C PHE A 216 1.09 -11.94 -16.69
N PRO A 217 0.63 -12.39 -17.87
CA PRO A 217 0.62 -13.81 -18.21
C PRO A 217 2.04 -14.40 -18.21
N ASP A 218 2.11 -15.71 -17.91
CA ASP A 218 3.35 -16.50 -17.85
C ASP A 218 4.28 -16.29 -19.07
#